data_AF-A0A924QYF5-F1
#
_entry.id   AF-A0A924QYF5-F1
#
_cell.length_a   1.000
_cell.length_b   1.000
_cell.length_c   1.000
_cell.angle_alpha   90.00
_cell.angle_beta   90.00
_cell.angle_gamma   90.00
#
_symmetry.space_group_name_H-M   'P 1'
#
loop_
_entity.id
_entity.type
_entity.pdbx_description
1 polymer ?
#
loop_
_entity_poly.entity_id
_entity_poly.type
_entity_poly.pdbx_seq_one_letter_code
_entity_poly.pdbx_strand_id
1 'polypeptide(L)'
;MSARRADVATPKPTRTALPWPRLAVIALFGLFYAYDLFEAISNIFGVTAQLAEYNTAAAAVGLNVIPVPWTLLVANVALPVITMGVALLLGRRSGLAIAAFLLLAGLAVGATLTLSVTAFA
;
A
#
# COMPACT_ATOMS: atom_id res chain seq x y z
N MET A 1 -46.78 -43.53 -22.71
CA MET A 1 -46.46 -42.73 -21.52
C MET A 1 -45.07 -42.11 -21.72
N SER A 2 -44.99 -40.85 -22.13
CA SER A 2 -43.72 -40.15 -22.36
C SER A 2 -43.36 -39.35 -21.12
N ALA A 3 -42.27 -39.72 -20.45
CA ALA A 3 -41.80 -39.04 -19.24
C ALA A 3 -41.15 -37.69 -19.63
N ARG A 4 -41.79 -36.59 -19.22
CA ARG A 4 -41.24 -35.23 -19.34
C ARG A 4 -40.00 -35.14 -18.43
N ARG A 5 -38.80 -35.13 -19.01
CA ARG A 5 -37.58 -34.75 -18.27
C ARG A 5 -37.78 -33.31 -17.79
N ALA A 6 -37.79 -33.13 -16.47
CA ALA A 6 -37.66 -31.80 -15.89
C ALA A 6 -36.22 -31.33 -16.16
N ASP A 7 -36.08 -30.25 -16.93
CA ASP A 7 -34.81 -29.54 -17.03
C ASP A 7 -34.42 -29.07 -15.63
N VAL A 8 -33.35 -29.65 -15.09
CA VAL A 8 -32.72 -29.18 -13.86
C VAL A 8 -32.03 -27.88 -14.23
N ALA A 9 -32.70 -26.75 -13.99
CA ALA A 9 -32.11 -25.44 -14.17
C ALA A 9 -30.84 -25.33 -13.31
N THR A 10 -29.69 -25.26 -13.97
CA THR A 10 -28.39 -25.08 -13.29
C THR A 10 -28.41 -23.75 -12.54
N PRO A 11 -28.19 -23.71 -11.22
CA PRO A 11 -28.17 -22.46 -10.48
C PRO A 11 -27.07 -21.55 -11.05
N LYS A 12 -27.45 -20.39 -11.58
CA LYS A 12 -26.50 -19.38 -12.04
C LYS A 12 -25.74 -18.88 -10.81
N PRO A 13 -24.40 -18.93 -10.77
CA PRO A 13 -23.64 -18.51 -9.60
C PRO A 13 -23.91 -17.02 -9.34
N THR A 14 -24.67 -16.74 -8.29
CA THR A 14 -24.87 -15.40 -7.77
C THR A 14 -23.56 -14.96 -7.15
N ARG A 15 -22.84 -14.05 -7.82
CA ARG A 15 -21.67 -13.39 -7.23
C ARG A 15 -22.18 -12.64 -6.01
N THR A 16 -21.88 -13.13 -4.81
CA THR A 16 -22.18 -12.43 -3.56
C THR A 16 -21.38 -11.14 -3.59
N ALA A 17 -22.08 -10.02 -3.81
CA ALA A 17 -21.48 -8.70 -3.75
C ALA A 17 -20.84 -8.49 -2.37
N LEU A 18 -19.72 -7.78 -2.34
CA LEU A 18 -19.06 -7.43 -1.08
C LEU A 18 -20.05 -6.65 -0.20
N PRO A 19 -20.22 -6.96 1.09
CA PRO A 19 -21.13 -6.21 1.94
C PRO A 19 -20.67 -4.74 1.99
N TRP A 20 -21.61 -3.80 1.83
CA TRP A 20 -21.36 -2.36 1.79
C TRP A 20 -20.44 -1.83 2.90
N PRO A 21 -20.58 -2.23 4.19
CA PRO A 21 -19.68 -1.79 5.25
C PRO A 21 -18.22 -2.19 5.01
N ARG A 22 -17.99 -3.37 4.45
CA ARG A 22 -16.64 -3.85 4.14
C ARG A 22 -16.05 -3.08 2.97
N LEU A 23 -16.85 -2.77 1.95
CA LEU A 23 -16.42 -1.94 0.84
C LEU A 23 -16.04 -0.53 1.33
N ALA A 24 -16.83 0.07 2.23
CA ALA A 24 -16.54 1.38 2.81
C ALA A 24 -15.22 1.39 3.59
N VAL A 25 -14.97 0.38 4.43
CA VAL A 25 -13.69 0.23 5.15
C VAL A 25 -12.52 0.09 4.18
N ILE A 26 -12.63 -0.79 3.18
CA ILE A 26 -11.57 -0.97 2.17
C ILE A 26 -11.32 0.32 1.39
N ALA A 27 -12.37 1.06 1.02
CA ALA A 27 -12.23 2.33 0.31
C ALA A 27 -11.55 3.39 1.17
N LEU A 28 -11.97 3.53 2.44
CA LEU A 28 -11.38 4.48 3.38
C LEU A 28 -9.89 4.19 3.61
N PHE A 29 -9.55 2.95 3.95
CA PHE A 29 -8.16 2.56 4.13
C PHE A 29 -7.36 2.62 2.82
N GLY A 30 -7.98 2.25 1.70
CA GLY A 30 -7.39 2.39 0.37
C GLY A 30 -7.01 3.83 0.03
N LEU A 31 -7.79 4.82 0.49
CA LEU A 31 -7.45 6.23 0.33
C LEU A 31 -6.20 6.61 1.14
N PHE A 32 -6.08 6.13 2.39
CA PHE A 32 -4.87 6.33 3.19
C PHE A 32 -3.64 5.68 2.55
N TYR A 33 -3.77 4.44 2.04
CA TYR A 33 -2.70 3.77 1.30
C TYR A 33 -2.32 4.49 0.00
N ALA A 34 -3.30 5.06 -0.70
CA ALA A 34 -3.04 5.84 -1.91
C ALA A 34 -2.28 7.14 -1.58
N TYR A 35 -2.61 7.78 -0.46
CA TYR A 35 -1.87 8.94 0.03
C TYR A 35 -0.43 8.58 0.40
N ASP A 36 -0.23 7.48 1.14
CA ASP A 36 1.10 6.99 1.55
C ASP A 36 1.96 6.65 0.31
N LEU A 37 1.37 6.01 -0.70
CA LEU A 37 2.04 5.76 -1.99
C LEU A 37 2.40 7.06 -2.72
N PHE A 38 1.51 8.04 -2.73
CA PHE A 38 1.78 9.35 -3.33
C PHE A 38 2.96 10.03 -2.64
N GLU A 39 2.98 10.04 -1.31
CA GLU A 39 4.08 10.58 -0.51
C GLU A 39 5.41 9.85 -0.79
N ALA A 40 5.39 8.51 -0.84
CA ALA A 40 6.55 7.70 -1.17
C ALA A 40 7.13 8.03 -2.56
N ILE A 41 6.28 8.26 -3.55
CA ILE A 41 6.70 8.70 -4.89
C ILE A 41 7.29 10.11 -4.84
N SER A 42 6.65 11.05 -4.13
CA SER A 42 7.18 12.40 -3.93
C SER A 42 8.55 12.40 -3.25
N ASN A 43 8.77 11.50 -2.30
CA ASN A 43 10.05 11.35 -1.60
C ASN A 43 11.21 10.97 -2.54
N ILE A 44 10.96 10.25 -3.64
CA ILE A 44 12.01 9.97 -4.63
C ILE A 44 12.58 11.28 -5.18
N PHE A 45 11.70 12.19 -5.58
CA PHE A 45 12.09 13.49 -6.15
C PHE A 45 12.67 14.42 -5.08
N GLY A 46 12.05 14.46 -3.89
CA GLY A 46 12.50 15.30 -2.78
C GLY A 46 13.91 14.93 -2.30
N VAL A 47 14.12 13.66 -1.97
CA VAL A 47 15.42 13.17 -1.46
C VAL A 47 16.53 13.32 -2.50
N THR A 48 16.25 13.03 -3.78
CA THR A 48 17.27 13.16 -4.83
C THR A 48 17.66 14.62 -5.08
N ALA A 49 16.69 15.54 -5.10
CA ALA A 49 16.96 16.97 -5.23
C ALA A 49 17.76 17.52 -4.03
N GLN A 50 17.34 17.18 -2.80
CA GLN A 50 18.01 17.61 -1.57
C GLN A 50 19.46 17.07 -1.50
N LEU A 51 19.69 15.81 -1.86
CA LEU A 51 21.04 15.24 -1.89
C LEU A 51 21.90 15.87 -2.99
N ALA A 52 21.34 16.24 -4.14
CA ALA A 52 22.08 16.93 -5.18
C ALA A 52 22.55 18.32 -4.70
N GLU A 53 21.69 19.07 -4.03
CA GLU A 53 22.03 20.36 -3.43
C GLU A 53 23.11 20.21 -2.35
N TYR A 54 22.91 19.27 -1.41
CA TYR A 54 23.88 18.95 -0.37
C TYR A 54 25.25 18.56 -0.96
N ASN A 55 25.27 17.67 -1.96
CA ASN A 55 26.51 17.20 -2.58
C ASN A 55 27.24 18.32 -3.33
N THR A 56 26.51 19.27 -3.91
CA THR A 56 27.10 20.45 -4.55
C THR A 56 27.83 21.31 -3.51
N ALA A 57 27.19 21.57 -2.37
CA ALA A 57 27.80 22.31 -1.27
C ALA A 57 28.98 21.56 -0.64
N ALA A 58 28.85 20.24 -0.41
CA ALA A 58 29.90 19.39 0.15
C ALA A 58 31.16 19.37 -0.74
N ALA A 59 30.99 19.21 -2.06
CA ALA A 59 32.09 19.23 -3.00
C ALA A 59 32.83 20.58 -3.02
N ALA A 60 32.11 21.69 -2.86
CA ALA A 60 32.71 23.03 -2.83
C ALA A 60 33.68 23.25 -1.65
N VAL A 61 33.50 22.51 -0.56
CA VAL A 61 34.36 22.57 0.65
C VAL A 61 35.25 21.33 0.81
N GLY A 62 35.33 20.47 -0.20
CA GLY A 62 36.18 19.28 -0.20
C GLY A 62 35.68 18.12 0.68
N LEU A 63 34.40 18.11 1.04
CA LEU A 63 33.76 17.02 1.77
C LEU A 63 33.29 15.90 0.83
N ASN A 64 33.11 14.71 1.40
CA ASN A 64 32.61 13.55 0.67
C ASN A 64 31.13 13.72 0.29
N VAL A 65 30.80 13.32 -0.94
CA VAL A 65 29.42 13.25 -1.42
C VAL A 65 28.71 11.99 -0.90
N ILE A 66 27.40 12.11 -0.71
CA ILE A 66 26.53 11.03 -0.24
C ILE A 66 25.76 10.46 -1.44
N PRO A 67 25.81 9.14 -1.67
CA PRO A 67 25.04 8.51 -2.75
C PRO A 67 23.54 8.47 -2.43
N VAL A 68 22.72 8.51 -3.47
CA VAL A 68 21.26 8.35 -3.33
C VAL A 68 20.91 6.94 -2.83
N PRO A 69 20.10 6.79 -1.76
CA PRO A 69 19.75 5.49 -1.20
C PRO A 69 18.60 4.83 -1.98
N TRP A 70 18.85 4.44 -3.24
CA TRP A 70 17.84 3.88 -4.14
C TRP A 70 17.07 2.69 -3.57
N THR A 71 17.76 1.80 -2.84
CA THR A 71 17.12 0.64 -2.21
C THR A 71 16.04 1.06 -1.22
N LEU A 72 16.29 2.10 -0.41
CA LEU A 72 15.31 2.62 0.55
C LEU A 72 14.16 3.33 -0.16
N LEU A 73 14.44 4.10 -1.21
CA LEU A 73 13.40 4.80 -1.99
C LEU A 73 12.46 3.81 -2.68
N VAL A 74 13.00 2.78 -3.33
CA VAL A 74 12.19 1.74 -3.98
C VAL A 74 11.41 0.94 -2.94
N ALA A 75 12.01 0.59 -1.80
CA ALA A 75 11.32 -0.09 -0.71
C ALA A 75 10.17 0.77 -0.15
N ASN A 76 10.38 2.08 0.02
CA ASN A 76 9.36 3.03 0.50
C ASN A 76 8.13 3.03 -0.43
N VAL A 77 8.33 3.05 -1.75
CA VAL A 77 7.24 2.98 -2.74
C VAL A 77 6.54 1.63 -2.75
N ALA A 78 7.29 0.53 -2.65
CA ALA A 78 6.74 -0.81 -2.73
C ALA A 78 5.89 -1.18 -1.50
N LEU A 79 6.26 -0.65 -0.34
CA LEU A 79 5.67 -1.00 0.95
C LEU A 79 4.15 -0.79 1.05
N PRO A 80 3.56 0.38 0.71
CA PRO A 80 2.11 0.58 0.80
C PRO A 80 1.34 -0.41 -0.08
N VAL A 81 1.85 -0.71 -1.28
CA VAL A 81 1.23 -1.66 -2.21
C VAL A 81 1.27 -3.08 -1.66
N ILE A 82 2.44 -3.52 -1.17
CA ILE A 82 2.64 -4.87 -0.65
C ILE A 82 1.80 -5.07 0.62
N THR A 83 1.87 -4.14 1.57
CA THR A 83 1.15 -4.27 2.85
C THR A 83 -0.36 -4.22 2.66
N MET A 84 -0.88 -3.35 1.79
CA MET A 84 -2.30 -3.36 1.43
C MET A 84 -2.71 -4.68 0.78
N GLY A 85 -1.93 -5.19 -0.19
CA GLY A 85 -2.19 -6.47 -0.85
C GLY A 85 -2.23 -7.64 0.13
N VAL A 86 -1.26 -7.71 1.04
CA VAL A 86 -1.19 -8.73 2.09
C VAL A 86 -2.38 -8.60 3.06
N ALA A 87 -2.71 -7.40 3.52
CA ALA A 87 -3.84 -7.16 4.40
C ALA A 87 -5.17 -7.61 3.77
N LEU A 88 -5.38 -7.31 2.48
CA LEU A 88 -6.56 -7.77 1.74
C LEU A 88 -6.58 -9.30 1.56
N LEU A 89 -5.43 -9.91 1.26
CA LEU A 89 -5.30 -11.35 1.07
C LEU A 89 -5.59 -12.13 2.35
N LEU A 90 -5.06 -11.67 3.49
CA LEU A 90 -5.28 -12.25 4.81
C LEU A 90 -6.71 -11.97 5.30
N GLY A 91 -7.21 -10.75 5.06
CA GLY A 91 -8.53 -10.31 5.49
C GLY A 91 -9.70 -10.93 4.70
N ARG A 92 -9.44 -11.59 3.56
CA ARG A 92 -10.49 -12.03 2.61
C ARG A 92 -11.56 -12.94 3.22
N ARG A 93 -11.20 -13.81 4.17
CA ARG A 93 -12.10 -14.74 4.88
C ARG A 93 -12.44 -14.32 6.32
N SER A 94 -12.00 -13.14 6.73
CA SER A 94 -12.15 -12.66 8.10
C SER A 94 -13.39 -11.76 8.28
N GLY A 95 -13.82 -11.58 9.53
CA GLY A 95 -14.84 -10.60 9.89
C GLY A 95 -14.35 -9.15 9.67
N LEU A 96 -15.29 -8.20 9.63
CA LEU A 96 -15.00 -6.80 9.31
C LEU A 96 -13.92 -6.18 10.22
N ALA A 97 -13.98 -6.45 11.52
CA ALA A 97 -13.01 -5.93 12.49
C ALA A 97 -11.59 -6.42 12.21
N ILE A 98 -11.41 -7.73 11.96
CA ILE A 98 -10.09 -8.31 11.67
C ILE A 98 -9.53 -7.73 10.37
N ALA A 99 -10.37 -7.58 9.33
CA ALA A 99 -9.94 -6.96 8.08
C ALA A 99 -9.50 -5.49 8.28
N ALA A 100 -10.23 -4.72 9.10
CA ALA A 100 -9.86 -3.35 9.43
C ALA A 100 -8.55 -3.28 10.23
N PHE A 101 -8.34 -4.16 11.21
CA PHE A 101 -7.10 -4.24 11.97
C PHE A 101 -5.89 -4.60 11.09
N LEU A 102 -6.06 -5.52 10.14
CA LEU A 102 -4.99 -5.87 9.19
C LEU A 102 -4.60 -4.69 8.30
N LEU A 103 -5.57 -3.92 7.80
CA LEU A 103 -5.32 -2.72 7.00
C LEU A 103 -4.65 -1.62 7.84
N LEU A 104 -5.11 -1.42 9.08
CA LEU A 104 -4.51 -0.46 10.00
C LEU A 104 -3.07 -0.86 10.37
N ALA A 105 -2.81 -2.14 10.62
CA ALA A 105 -1.48 -2.63 10.94
C ALA A 105 -0.50 -2.43 9.78
N GLY A 106 -0.93 -2.69 8.54
CA GLY A 106 -0.08 -2.43 7.37
C GLY A 106 0.22 -0.93 7.18
N LEU A 107 -0.72 -0.04 7.48
CA LEU A 107 -0.49 1.41 7.49
C LEU A 107 0.48 1.85 8.59
N ALA A 108 0.39 1.25 9.79
CA ALA A 108 1.33 1.55 10.87
C ALA A 108 2.77 1.16 10.52
N VAL A 109 2.95 0.08 9.75
CA VAL A 109 4.27 -0.31 9.19
C VAL A 109 4.79 0.71 8.17
N GLY A 110 3.91 1.34 7.39
CA GLY A 110 4.27 2.45 6.50
C GLY A 110 4.71 3.69 7.26
N ALA A 111 3.91 4.10 8.25
CA ALA A 111 4.16 5.30 9.05
C ALA A 111 5.51 5.29 9.78
N THR A 112 5.99 4.13 10.25
CA THR A 112 7.29 4.03 10.92
C THR A 112 8.48 4.21 9.98
N LEU A 113 8.34 3.85 8.71
CA LEU A 113 9.38 4.07 7.69
C LEU A 113 9.44 5.55 7.27
N THR A 114 8.31 6.20 7.10
CA THR A 114 8.24 7.65 6.84
C THR A 114 8.81 8.47 7.99
N LEU A 115 8.51 8.09 9.24
CA LEU A 115 9.11 8.70 10.44
C LEU A 115 10.63 8.48 10.47
N SER A 116 11.11 7.32 10.05
CA SER A 116 12.55 7.02 10.02
C SER A 116 13.28 7.83 8.93
N VAL A 117 12.69 8.00 7.74
CA VAL A 117 13.29 8.79 6.66
C VAL A 117 13.38 10.27 7.04
N THR A 118 12.38 10.82 7.72
CA THR A 118 12.40 12.22 8.20
C THR A 118 13.33 12.44 9.40
N ALA A 119 13.53 11.43 10.25
CA ALA A 119 14.42 11.54 11.42
C ALA A 119 15.92 11.40 11.07
N PHE A 120 16.26 10.78 9.94
CA PHE A 120 17.65 10.58 9.47
C PHE A 120 17.99 11.35 8.19
N ALA A 121 17.10 12.23 7.72
CA ALA A 121 17.36 13.23 6.68
C ALA A 121 17.78 14.57 7.31
#